data_AF-A0A060CDZ0-F1
#
_entry.id   AF-A0A060CDZ0-F1
#
_cell.length_a   1.000
_cell.length_b   1.000
_cell.length_c   1.000
_cell.angle_alpha   90.00
_cell.angle_beta   90.00
_cell.angle_gamma   90.00
#
_symmetry.space_group_name_H-M   'P 1'
#
loop_
_entity.id
_entity.type
_entity.pdbx_description
1 polymer ?
#
loop_
_entity_poly.entity_id
_entity_poly.type
_entity_poly.pdbx_seq_one_letter_code
_entity_poly.pdbx_strand_id
1 'polypeptide(L)'
;MTTKKIYAYFGSGEAGSIDVAQLDPKNKFKQIGEDKKLIFTNTKENGFEVNGDNNEKGNPWTEGASIFKHNGKYYLTYATPGTEKRSYSDAYYMSDHPMGPFKLGINSPLTHRPLGYVTGTGHGGLFYDKEGKLWTIVTTV
;
A
#
# COMPACT_ATOMS: atom_id res chain seq x y z
N MET A 1 14.53 -25.70 12.86
CA MET A 1 13.27 -25.04 12.47
C MET A 1 13.54 -23.55 12.32
N THR A 2 13.38 -22.98 11.14
CA THR A 2 13.55 -21.53 10.91
C THR A 2 12.38 -20.79 11.55
N THR A 3 12.66 -19.86 12.45
CA THR A 3 11.63 -19.02 13.07
C THR A 3 11.03 -18.09 12.00
N LYS A 4 9.71 -18.13 11.82
CA LYS A 4 8.99 -17.19 10.95
C LYS A 4 9.14 -15.79 11.55
N LYS A 5 9.60 -14.82 10.75
CA LYS A 5 9.63 -13.40 11.12
C LYS A 5 8.26 -12.77 10.85
N ILE A 6 7.83 -11.87 11.72
CA ILE A 6 6.58 -11.13 11.61
C ILE A 6 6.90 -9.66 11.38
N TYR A 7 6.15 -9.02 10.50
CA TYR A 7 6.30 -7.61 10.14
C TYR A 7 4.92 -6.94 10.18
N ALA A 8 4.87 -5.70 10.65
CA ALA A 8 3.71 -4.83 10.52
C ALA A 8 4.07 -3.63 9.64
N TYR A 9 3.18 -3.33 8.69
CA TYR A 9 3.28 -2.16 7.82
C TYR A 9 2.19 -1.18 8.24
N PHE A 10 2.54 0.10 8.37
CA PHE A 10 1.63 1.11 8.92
C PHE A 10 1.99 2.50 8.41
N GLY A 11 1.07 3.45 8.58
CA GLY A 11 1.20 4.82 8.11
C GLY A 11 -0.13 5.34 7.57
N SER A 12 -0.48 6.57 7.93
CA SER A 12 -1.60 7.32 7.37
C SER A 12 -1.34 8.81 7.59
N GLY A 13 -1.40 9.63 6.55
CA GLY A 13 -1.21 11.07 6.67
C GLY A 13 -1.00 11.83 5.37
N GLU A 14 -1.10 13.16 5.46
CA GLU A 14 -0.78 14.09 4.38
C GLU A 14 0.72 14.05 4.06
N ALA A 15 1.07 13.83 2.79
CA ALA A 15 2.43 13.53 2.35
C ALA A 15 3.12 12.45 3.22
N GLY A 16 2.31 11.54 3.79
CA GLY A 16 2.75 10.55 4.75
C GLY A 16 3.66 9.48 4.15
N SER A 17 4.31 8.73 5.02
CA SER A 17 5.07 7.53 4.63
C SER A 17 4.33 6.27 5.04
N ILE A 18 4.59 5.18 4.30
CA ILE A 18 4.33 3.82 4.79
C ILE A 18 5.62 3.26 5.36
N ASP A 19 5.55 2.80 6.60
CA ASP A 19 6.67 2.34 7.41
C ASP A 19 6.50 0.85 7.73
N VAL A 20 7.58 0.19 8.16
CA VAL A 20 7.57 -1.23 8.57
C VAL A 20 8.35 -1.45 9.86
N ALA A 21 7.79 -2.25 10.75
CA ALA A 21 8.46 -2.74 11.95
C ALA A 21 8.50 -4.28 11.96
N GLN A 22 9.62 -4.86 12.40
CA GLN A 22 9.68 -6.28 12.73
C GLN A 22 9.11 -6.50 14.14
N LEU A 23 8.29 -7.53 14.34
CA LEU A 23 7.65 -7.84 15.62
C LEU A 23 8.13 -9.18 16.17
N ASP A 24 8.21 -9.29 17.50
CA ASP A 24 8.51 -10.55 18.20
C ASP A 24 7.21 -11.31 18.56
N PRO A 25 6.86 -12.40 17.85
CA PRO A 25 5.65 -13.17 18.14
C PRO A 25 5.71 -13.88 19.50
N LYS A 26 6.89 -14.04 20.11
CA LYS A 26 7.05 -14.65 21.43
C LYS A 26 6.94 -13.65 22.57
N ASN A 27 6.98 -12.35 22.26
CA ASN A 27 6.95 -11.27 23.23
C ASN A 27 5.81 -10.30 22.93
N LYS A 28 4.58 -10.82 22.85
CA LYS A 28 3.34 -10.04 22.63
C LYS A 28 3.42 -9.09 21.44
N PHE A 29 4.12 -9.50 20.36
CA PHE A 29 4.34 -8.69 19.17
C PHE A 29 5.05 -7.36 19.44
N LYS A 30 5.87 -7.28 20.49
CA LYS A 30 6.71 -6.11 20.74
C LYS A 30 7.62 -5.89 19.54
N GLN A 31 7.75 -4.63 19.15
CA GLN A 31 8.65 -4.22 18.08
C GLN A 31 10.11 -4.57 18.40
N ILE A 32 10.82 -5.04 17.38
CA ILE A 32 12.24 -5.36 17.39
C ILE A 32 12.97 -4.27 16.60
N GLY A 33 13.79 -3.47 17.29
CA GLY A 33 14.55 -2.37 16.68
C GLY A 33 13.67 -1.20 16.24
N GLU A 34 14.25 -0.29 15.47
CA GLU A 34 13.54 0.85 14.89
C GLU A 34 12.70 0.41 13.67
N ASP A 35 11.61 1.13 13.43
CA ASP A 35 10.85 1.00 12.19
C ASP A 35 11.61 1.63 11.03
N LYS A 36 11.26 1.21 9.81
CA LYS A 36 11.88 1.69 8.58
C LYS A 36 10.82 2.31 7.68
N LYS A 37 11.04 3.56 7.30
CA LYS A 37 10.25 4.22 6.25
C LYS A 37 10.50 3.57 4.89
N LEU A 38 9.44 3.15 4.20
CA LEU A 38 9.54 2.40 2.95
C LEU A 38 9.08 3.19 1.74
N ILE A 39 7.90 3.81 1.84
CA ILE A 39 7.25 4.52 0.74
C ILE A 39 7.15 5.98 1.13
N PHE A 40 7.54 6.84 0.21
CA PHE A 40 7.34 8.27 0.28
C PHE A 40 6.57 8.70 -0.96
N THR A 41 5.67 9.66 -0.78
CA THR A 41 4.93 10.28 -1.88
C THR A 41 5.87 10.97 -2.86
N ASN A 42 5.57 10.86 -4.15
CA ASN A 42 6.30 11.48 -5.24
C ASN A 42 5.31 12.05 -6.28
N THR A 43 4.63 13.12 -5.90
CA THR A 43 3.65 13.84 -6.72
C THR A 43 4.20 14.39 -8.03
N LYS A 44 5.52 14.57 -8.13
CA LYS A 44 6.19 15.06 -9.34
C LYS A 44 6.20 14.01 -10.46
N GLU A 45 6.44 12.76 -10.11
CA GLU A 45 6.56 11.65 -11.08
C GLU A 45 5.29 10.79 -11.13
N ASN A 46 4.54 10.72 -10.03
CA ASN A 46 3.34 9.90 -9.89
C ASN A 46 2.09 10.77 -9.86
N GLY A 47 1.47 10.99 -11.02
CA GLY A 47 0.26 11.83 -11.13
C GLY A 47 -0.89 11.35 -10.25
N PHE A 48 -1.04 10.05 -10.03
CA PHE A 48 -2.09 9.46 -9.16
C PHE A 48 -1.87 9.74 -7.66
N GLU A 49 -0.69 10.24 -7.28
CA GLU A 49 -0.42 10.70 -5.91
C GLU A 49 -0.68 12.21 -5.76
N VAL A 50 -1.08 12.93 -6.81
CA VAL A 50 -1.46 14.33 -6.64
C VAL A 50 -2.90 14.36 -6.11
N ASN A 51 -3.14 15.18 -5.09
CA ASN A 51 -4.45 15.31 -4.48
C ASN A 51 -5.47 16.00 -5.41
N GLY A 52 -6.74 15.73 -5.17
CA GLY A 52 -7.86 16.15 -6.01
C GLY A 52 -8.28 15.08 -7.01
N ASP A 53 -9.52 15.18 -7.48
CA ASP A 53 -10.08 14.23 -8.45
C ASP A 53 -9.40 14.35 -9.83
N ASN A 54 -8.76 15.50 -10.10
CA ASN A 54 -8.09 15.81 -11.37
C ASN A 54 -6.60 16.10 -11.17
N ASN A 55 -6.00 15.62 -10.09
CA ASN A 55 -4.57 15.78 -9.78
C ASN A 55 -4.15 17.27 -9.70
N GLU A 56 -4.96 18.09 -9.04
CA GLU A 56 -4.82 19.55 -9.07
C GLU A 56 -4.42 20.22 -7.74
N LYS A 57 -4.36 19.46 -6.64
CA LYS A 57 -4.07 19.95 -5.29
C LYS A 57 -2.86 19.20 -4.77
N GLY A 58 -1.86 19.88 -4.22
CA GLY A 58 -0.52 19.33 -3.95
C GLY A 58 -0.45 17.93 -3.29
N ASN A 59 -0.30 17.89 -1.96
CA ASN A 59 0.05 16.66 -1.24
C ASN A 59 -1.15 15.70 -1.10
N PRO A 60 -0.95 14.38 -1.33
CA PRO A 60 -1.97 13.36 -1.08
C PRO A 60 -2.07 13.02 0.38
N TRP A 61 -3.16 12.36 0.74
CA TRP A 61 -3.24 11.47 1.88
C TRP A 61 -2.82 10.06 1.47
N THR A 62 -1.77 9.53 2.11
CA THR A 62 -1.23 8.18 1.86
C THR A 62 -1.55 7.28 3.04
N GLU A 63 -2.16 6.11 2.80
CA GLU A 63 -2.58 5.18 3.84
C GLU A 63 -2.81 3.75 3.31
N GLY A 64 -3.55 2.91 4.04
CA GLY A 64 -4.08 1.64 3.51
C GLY A 64 -3.01 0.59 3.18
N ALA A 65 -1.91 0.57 3.93
CA ALA A 65 -0.81 -0.37 3.69
C ALA A 65 -1.27 -1.84 3.78
N SER A 66 -1.04 -2.61 2.73
CA SER A 66 -1.28 -4.05 2.72
C SER A 66 -0.16 -4.78 1.98
N ILE A 67 0.31 -5.89 2.56
CA ILE A 67 1.45 -6.65 2.02
C ILE A 67 0.98 -8.00 1.48
N PHE A 68 1.43 -8.34 0.28
CA PHE A 68 1.15 -9.63 -0.33
C PHE A 68 2.44 -10.28 -0.81
N LYS A 69 2.65 -11.56 -0.47
CA LYS A 69 3.83 -12.31 -0.90
C LYS A 69 3.46 -13.28 -2.01
N HIS A 70 4.09 -13.13 -3.18
CA HIS A 70 3.86 -13.98 -4.34
C HIS A 70 5.16 -14.27 -5.08
N ASN A 71 5.41 -15.54 -5.40
CA ASN A 71 6.60 -16.02 -6.13
C ASN A 71 7.93 -15.46 -5.56
N GLY A 72 8.06 -15.48 -4.23
CA GLY A 72 9.25 -15.00 -3.53
C GLY A 72 9.38 -13.48 -3.40
N LYS A 73 8.50 -12.70 -4.05
CA LYS A 73 8.48 -11.23 -3.99
C LYS A 73 7.39 -10.72 -3.05
N TYR A 74 7.62 -9.53 -2.52
CA TYR A 74 6.73 -8.78 -1.66
C TYR A 74 6.12 -7.62 -2.44
N TYR A 75 4.79 -7.51 -2.40
CA TYR A 75 3.98 -6.50 -3.06
C TYR A 75 3.29 -5.69 -1.96
N LEU A 76 3.79 -4.48 -1.72
CA LEU A 76 3.23 -3.55 -0.73
C LEU A 76 2.28 -2.61 -1.46
N THR A 77 0.98 -2.80 -1.29
CA THR A 77 -0.06 -1.87 -1.76
C THR A 77 -0.27 -0.77 -0.73
N TYR A 78 -0.65 0.40 -1.22
CA TYR A 78 -1.02 1.57 -0.42
C TYR A 78 -2.02 2.40 -1.19
N ALA A 79 -2.84 3.16 -0.46
CA ALA A 79 -3.93 3.94 -0.98
C ALA A 79 -3.59 5.44 -1.03
N THR A 80 -4.03 6.10 -2.10
CA THR A 80 -3.76 7.52 -2.41
C THR A 80 -4.79 8.01 -3.46
N PRO A 81 -5.15 9.31 -3.54
CA PRO A 81 -4.64 10.45 -2.79
C PRO A 81 -5.50 10.89 -1.60
N GLY A 82 -6.51 10.13 -1.23
CA GLY A 82 -7.36 10.36 -0.06
C GLY A 82 -8.72 9.70 -0.25
N THR A 83 -9.24 9.07 0.81
CA THR A 83 -10.45 8.26 0.74
C THR A 83 -11.66 9.05 0.22
N GLU A 84 -11.73 10.34 0.49
CA GLU A 84 -12.81 11.23 0.05
C GLU A 84 -12.77 11.59 -1.44
N LYS A 85 -11.75 11.13 -2.18
CA LYS A 85 -11.57 11.42 -3.61
C LYS A 85 -12.14 10.28 -4.45
N ARG A 86 -12.78 10.64 -5.56
CA ARG A 86 -13.17 9.65 -6.58
C ARG A 86 -11.94 9.05 -7.27
N SER A 87 -10.84 9.81 -7.32
CA SER A 87 -9.54 9.34 -7.81
C SER A 87 -8.82 8.36 -6.87
N TYR A 88 -9.36 8.10 -5.66
CA TYR A 88 -8.75 7.17 -4.70
C TYR A 88 -8.49 5.79 -5.31
N SER A 89 -7.27 5.32 -5.07
CA SER A 89 -6.65 4.22 -5.79
C SER A 89 -5.64 3.52 -4.91
N ASP A 90 -5.41 2.23 -5.17
CA ASP A 90 -4.27 1.50 -4.64
C ASP A 90 -3.16 1.47 -5.68
N ALA A 91 -1.97 1.94 -5.32
CA ALA A 91 -0.74 1.67 -6.05
C ALA A 91 0.08 0.62 -5.30
N TYR A 92 1.15 0.10 -5.92
CA TYR A 92 1.93 -0.96 -5.30
C TYR A 92 3.42 -0.84 -5.56
N TYR A 93 4.21 -1.24 -4.57
CA TYR A 93 5.66 -1.37 -4.65
C TYR A 93 6.08 -2.83 -4.52
N MET A 94 7.19 -3.19 -5.18
CA MET A 94 7.74 -4.54 -5.20
C MET A 94 9.13 -4.60 -4.56
N SER A 95 9.40 -5.66 -3.80
CA SER A 95 10.74 -5.97 -3.27
C SER A 95 10.98 -7.48 -3.18
N ASP A 96 12.25 -7.87 -3.20
CA ASP A 96 12.69 -9.23 -2.85
C ASP A 96 12.80 -9.43 -1.32
N HIS A 97 12.69 -8.34 -0.54
CA HIS A 97 12.82 -8.36 0.91
C HIS A 97 11.64 -7.65 1.59
N PRO A 98 11.17 -8.12 2.77
CA PRO A 98 10.01 -7.53 3.45
C PRO A 98 10.26 -6.08 3.91
N MET A 99 11.51 -5.69 4.15
CA MET A 99 11.88 -4.32 4.55
C MET A 99 12.53 -3.52 3.42
N GLY A 100 12.27 -3.92 2.16
CA GLY A 100 12.81 -3.24 0.99
C GLY A 100 14.30 -3.54 0.70
N PRO A 101 14.91 -2.79 -0.24
CA PRO A 101 14.35 -1.63 -0.93
C PRO A 101 13.17 -1.98 -1.83
N PHE A 102 12.20 -1.09 -1.89
CA PHE A 102 10.99 -1.22 -2.69
C PHE A 102 11.11 -0.41 -3.98
N LYS A 103 10.52 -0.91 -5.07
CA LYS A 103 10.41 -0.22 -6.36
C LYS A 103 8.95 -0.12 -6.77
N LEU A 104 8.51 1.05 -7.24
CA LEU A 104 7.14 1.24 -7.68
C LEU A 104 6.83 0.27 -8.83
N GLY A 105 5.68 -0.40 -8.76
CA GLY A 105 5.20 -1.26 -9.82
C GLY A 105 4.86 -0.45 -11.05
N ILE A 106 5.38 -0.85 -12.22
CA ILE A 106 5.20 -0.12 -13.48
C ILE A 106 3.73 0.03 -13.92
N ASN A 107 2.86 -0.87 -13.46
CA ASN A 107 1.42 -0.82 -13.75
C ASN A 107 0.62 -0.11 -12.65
N SER A 108 1.27 0.70 -11.82
CA SER A 108 0.56 1.51 -10.82
C SER A 108 -0.19 2.68 -11.47
N PRO A 109 -1.38 3.05 -10.96
CA PRO A 109 -2.08 2.40 -9.86
C PRO A 109 -2.72 1.06 -10.26
N LEU A 110 -2.75 0.11 -9.31
CA LEU A 110 -3.39 -1.21 -9.47
C LEU A 110 -4.90 -1.09 -9.65
N THR A 111 -5.52 -0.17 -8.91
CA THR A 111 -6.95 0.13 -9.00
C THR A 111 -7.14 1.61 -9.29
N HIS A 112 -8.01 1.96 -10.23
CA HIS A 112 -8.34 3.36 -10.49
C HIS A 112 -9.71 3.47 -11.17
N ARG A 113 -10.69 4.02 -10.45
CA ARG A 113 -12.07 4.19 -10.91
C ARG A 113 -12.57 5.61 -10.55
N PRO A 114 -12.14 6.64 -11.29
CA PRO A 114 -12.54 8.03 -11.00
C PRO A 114 -13.97 8.38 -11.43
N LEU A 115 -14.61 7.53 -12.23
CA LEU A 115 -15.93 7.75 -12.83
C LEU A 115 -16.77 6.48 -12.79
N GLY A 116 -18.09 6.64 -12.95
CA GLY A 116 -19.06 5.55 -12.98
C GLY A 116 -19.90 5.48 -11.71
N TYR A 117 -20.57 4.33 -11.51
CA TYR A 117 -21.45 4.11 -10.36
C TYR A 117 -20.68 3.83 -9.05
N VAL A 118 -19.49 3.26 -9.16
CA VAL A 118 -18.60 2.97 -8.03
C VAL A 118 -17.30 3.72 -8.27
N THR A 119 -16.89 4.56 -7.32
CA THR A 119 -15.67 5.37 -7.43
C THR A 119 -14.74 5.19 -6.24
N GLY A 120 -13.52 5.75 -6.34
CA GLY A 120 -12.55 5.78 -5.26
C GLY A 120 -12.18 4.38 -4.73
N THR A 121 -11.78 3.50 -5.65
CA THR A 121 -11.43 2.11 -5.34
C THR A 121 -10.04 1.99 -4.73
N GLY A 122 -9.89 2.17 -3.43
CA GLY A 122 -8.62 2.04 -2.72
C GLY A 122 -8.77 1.45 -1.30
N HIS A 123 -7.70 1.47 -0.53
CA HIS A 123 -7.62 0.92 0.84
C HIS A 123 -7.93 -0.59 0.88
N GLY A 124 -7.30 -1.31 -0.03
CA GLY A 124 -7.57 -2.70 -0.29
C GLY A 124 -6.45 -3.66 0.07
N GLY A 125 -6.57 -4.88 -0.46
CA GLY A 125 -5.56 -5.91 -0.34
C GLY A 125 -5.70 -7.00 -1.39
N LEU A 126 -4.62 -7.74 -1.59
CA LEU A 126 -4.57 -8.92 -2.45
C LEU A 126 -4.70 -10.19 -1.61
N PHE A 127 -5.48 -11.16 -2.06
CA PHE A 127 -5.61 -12.45 -1.40
C PHE A 127 -5.93 -13.56 -2.39
N TYR A 128 -5.59 -14.80 -2.01
CA TYR A 128 -6.06 -15.99 -2.71
C TYR A 128 -7.36 -16.46 -2.10
N ASP A 129 -8.35 -16.77 -2.93
CA ASP A 129 -9.51 -17.52 -2.49
C ASP A 129 -9.19 -19.00 -2.22
N LYS A 130 -10.21 -19.77 -1.84
CA LYS A 130 -10.08 -21.21 -1.54
C LYS A 130 -9.75 -22.06 -2.78
N GLU A 131 -9.98 -21.54 -3.98
CA GLU A 131 -9.67 -22.20 -5.25
C GLU A 131 -8.30 -21.78 -5.80
N GLY A 132 -7.57 -20.91 -5.10
CA GLY A 132 -6.27 -20.39 -5.51
C GLY A 132 -6.35 -19.26 -6.54
N LYS A 133 -7.51 -18.66 -6.77
CA LYS A 133 -7.65 -17.47 -7.63
C LYS A 133 -7.22 -16.24 -6.86
N LEU A 134 -6.46 -15.36 -7.53
CA LEU A 134 -6.00 -14.11 -6.96
C LEU A 134 -7.09 -13.04 -7.12
N TRP A 135 -7.46 -12.42 -5.99
CA TRP A 135 -8.43 -11.35 -5.93
C TRP A 135 -7.82 -10.09 -5.33
N THR A 136 -8.36 -8.94 -5.74
CA THR A 136 -8.21 -7.69 -5.01
C THR A 136 -9.57 -7.32 -4.41
N ILE A 137 -9.55 -6.86 -3.17
CA ILE A 137 -10.69 -6.23 -2.51
C ILE A 137 -10.31 -4.79 -2.22
N VAL A 138 -11.27 -3.87 -2.36
CA VAL A 138 -11.10 -2.44 -2.15
C VAL A 138 -12.30 -1.87 -1.40
N THR A 139 -12.11 -0.72 -0.77
CA THR A 139 -13.20 0.16 -0.34
C THR A 139 -13.55 1.13 -1.46
N THR A 140 -14.73 1.75 -1.38
CA THR A 140 -15.24 2.65 -2.42
C THR A 140 -15.97 3.82 -1.78
N VAL A 141 -15.99 4.97 -2.46
CA VAL A 141 -16.77 6.16 -2.08
C VAL A 141 -17.82 6.53 -3.12
#